data_AF-A0A7Y2PFX6-F1
#
_entry.id   AF-A0A7Y2PFX6-F1
#
_cell.length_a   1.000
_cell.length_b   1.000
_cell.length_c   1.000
_cell.angle_alpha   90.00
_cell.angle_beta   90.00
_cell.angle_gamma   90.00
#
_symmetry.space_group_name_H-M   'P 1'
#
loop_
_entity.id
_entity.type
_entity.pdbx_description
1 polymer ?
#
loop_
_entity_poly.entity_id
_entity_poly.type
_entity_poly.pdbx_seq_one_letter_code
_entity_poly.pdbx_strand_id
1 'polypeptide(L)'
;QEAPHAQLCASLARHRDLPADAGVIGSCHGIGATTIQNLSKGTVSYNNLIATVTQCKADATARGYGYEVPFVDWIQGEANTNGSQGAYLTALLLLQTDLTTDIGAISGQPNIPLVLCQMSSWTTKNVTTSYVPHEQLQAALENPTKFICAGPKYWLDYHTDGVHLTGKGSVQLGAMHRAAAAAVIARKTWLPTYCTKAVRSGVVVTLSFHTPVGALVRDTANVTDPGNLGLRWIDSTSSATVLSAQVNGNNTVTLTLSGVPTGANPRVGIADIGISGALGGPTTGPRSCLRDSNTELDVFGNPFYNWACHQIISVE
;
A
#
# COMPACT_ATOMS: atom_id res chain seq x y z
N GLN A 1 -1.41 -4.96 21.72
CA GLN A 1 -1.29 -4.88 20.25
C GLN A 1 0.09 -4.31 19.97
N GLU A 2 0.98 -5.05 19.31
CA GLU A 2 2.18 -4.41 18.76
C GLU A 2 1.73 -3.58 17.57
N ALA A 3 2.01 -2.28 17.61
CA ALA A 3 1.72 -1.41 16.47
C ALA A 3 2.64 -1.80 15.31
N PRO A 4 2.15 -1.82 14.04
CA PRO A 4 2.97 -2.11 12.86
C PRO A 4 4.29 -1.31 12.82
N HIS A 5 4.25 -0.07 13.30
CA HIS A 5 5.42 0.81 13.43
C HIS A 5 6.51 0.26 14.35
N ALA A 6 6.14 -0.32 15.50
CA ALA A 6 7.12 -0.91 16.41
C ALA A 6 7.83 -2.10 15.75
N GLN A 7 7.06 -2.92 15.03
CA GLN A 7 7.61 -4.04 14.26
C GLN A 7 8.52 -3.55 13.12
N LEU A 8 8.13 -2.52 12.38
CA LEU A 8 8.94 -1.87 11.34
C LEU A 8 10.30 -1.46 11.91
N CYS A 9 10.32 -0.68 12.99
CA CYS A 9 11.56 -0.21 13.62
C CYS A 9 12.43 -1.38 14.12
N ALA A 10 11.82 -2.36 14.79
CA ALA A 10 12.55 -3.53 15.27
C ALA A 10 13.15 -4.36 14.12
N SER A 11 12.44 -4.47 13.00
CA SER A 11 12.88 -5.25 11.85
C SER A 11 14.02 -4.57 11.10
N LEU A 12 13.98 -3.23 10.95
CA LEU A 12 15.10 -2.48 10.35
C LEU A 12 16.43 -2.75 11.08
N ALA A 13 16.39 -2.80 12.41
CA ALA A 13 17.58 -3.12 13.21
C ALA A 13 18.01 -4.59 13.06
N ARG A 14 17.07 -5.54 13.10
CA ARG A 14 17.37 -6.98 13.02
C ARG A 14 17.92 -7.40 11.66
N HIS A 15 17.41 -6.82 10.58
CA HIS A 15 17.85 -7.11 9.21
C HIS A 15 19.10 -6.34 8.80
N ARG A 16 19.65 -5.47 9.67
CA ARG A 16 20.79 -4.60 9.38
C ARG A 16 20.54 -3.72 8.14
N ASP A 17 19.30 -3.24 8.00
CA ASP A 17 18.89 -2.34 6.91
C ASP A 17 19.42 -0.90 7.13
N LEU A 18 19.93 -0.61 8.32
CA LEU A 18 20.50 0.68 8.70
C LEU A 18 22.00 0.72 8.39
N PRO A 19 22.57 1.91 8.13
CA PRO A 19 24.02 2.12 8.18
C PRO A 19 24.62 1.58 9.50
N ALA A 20 25.85 1.06 9.44
CA ALA A 20 26.50 0.39 10.58
C ALA A 20 26.72 1.31 11.80
N ASP A 21 26.68 2.62 11.60
CA ASP A 21 26.86 3.69 12.58
C ASP A 21 25.53 4.42 12.91
N ALA A 22 24.38 3.89 12.49
CA ALA A 22 23.07 4.49 12.70
C ALA A 22 22.20 3.71 13.70
N GLY A 23 21.39 4.46 14.46
CA GLY A 23 20.30 3.93 15.29
C GLY A 23 18.93 4.39 14.77
N VAL A 24 17.87 3.70 15.16
CA VAL A 24 16.48 4.07 14.81
C VAL A 24 15.78 4.71 15.99
N ILE A 25 15.14 5.85 15.72
CA ILE A 25 14.14 6.46 16.60
C ILE A 25 12.78 6.29 15.93
N GLY A 26 11.87 5.59 16.60
CA GLY A 26 10.48 5.48 16.19
C GLY A 26 9.59 6.37 17.06
N SER A 27 8.78 7.22 16.43
CA SER A 27 7.76 8.02 17.12
C SER A 27 6.38 7.77 16.53
N CYS A 28 5.39 7.43 17.36
CA CYS A 28 4.04 7.10 16.93
C CYS A 28 3.10 8.30 17.10
N HIS A 29 2.48 8.74 15.99
CA HIS A 29 1.53 9.88 15.97
C HIS A 29 0.15 9.49 15.43
N GLY A 30 -0.15 8.19 15.36
CA GLY A 30 -1.42 7.68 14.85
C GLY A 30 -2.59 8.02 15.78
N ILE A 31 -3.70 8.49 15.21
CA ILE A 31 -4.95 8.74 15.93
C ILE A 31 -6.07 7.91 15.28
N GLY A 32 -6.75 7.11 16.10
CA GLY A 32 -7.82 6.23 15.65
C GLY A 32 -8.96 7.00 14.95
N ALA A 33 -9.54 6.38 13.92
CA ALA A 33 -10.72 6.88 13.19
C ALA A 33 -10.61 8.33 12.66
N THR A 34 -9.39 8.83 12.42
CA THR A 34 -9.17 10.23 12.05
C THR A 34 -8.92 10.37 10.54
N THR A 35 -9.57 11.34 9.91
CA THR A 35 -9.39 11.66 8.48
C THR A 35 -8.03 12.31 8.23
N ILE A 36 -7.52 12.23 7.01
CA ILE A 36 -6.27 12.89 6.63
C ILE A 36 -6.30 14.39 6.92
N GLN A 37 -7.44 15.07 6.70
CA GLN A 37 -7.61 16.49 7.00
C GLN A 37 -7.37 16.81 8.49
N ASN A 38 -7.78 15.92 9.38
CA ASN A 38 -7.62 16.06 10.84
C ASN A 38 -6.25 15.57 11.34
N LEU A 39 -5.37 15.14 10.44
CA LEU A 39 -3.96 14.78 10.70
C LEU A 39 -2.98 15.73 9.99
N SER A 40 -3.47 16.63 9.13
CA SER A 40 -2.67 17.57 8.34
C SER A 40 -2.29 18.84 9.11
N LYS A 41 -1.49 19.68 8.46
CA LYS A 41 -0.99 20.96 9.01
C LYS A 41 -2.12 21.81 9.58
N GLY A 42 -1.83 22.45 10.73
CA GLY A 42 -2.80 23.24 11.49
C GLY A 42 -3.57 22.45 12.55
N THR A 43 -3.38 21.12 12.62
CA THR A 43 -3.98 20.27 13.67
C THR A 43 -3.02 20.04 14.83
N VAL A 44 -3.57 19.69 16.00
CA VAL A 44 -2.76 19.31 17.18
C VAL A 44 -1.91 18.07 16.87
N SER A 45 -2.45 17.10 16.14
CA SER A 45 -1.74 15.88 15.76
C SER A 45 -0.48 16.19 14.95
N TYR A 46 -0.61 17.01 13.91
CA TYR A 46 0.49 17.43 13.07
C TYR A 46 1.54 18.20 13.87
N ASN A 47 1.11 19.14 14.72
CA ASN A 47 2.03 19.93 15.55
C ASN A 47 2.81 19.06 16.54
N ASN A 48 2.19 18.01 17.10
CA ASN A 48 2.87 17.06 17.97
C ASN A 48 3.95 16.25 17.23
N LEU A 49 3.70 15.87 15.97
CA LEU A 49 4.69 15.23 15.11
C LEU A 49 5.89 16.15 14.91
N ILE A 50 5.67 17.41 14.50
CA ILE A 50 6.74 18.38 14.26
C ILE A 50 7.52 18.69 15.54
N ALA A 51 6.84 18.82 16.68
CA ALA A 51 7.48 19.01 17.98
C ALA A 51 8.38 17.83 18.35
N THR A 52 7.95 16.60 18.06
CA THR A 52 8.74 15.39 18.31
C THR A 52 9.99 15.34 17.43
N VAL A 53 9.86 15.65 16.13
CA VAL A 53 11.01 15.75 15.21
C VAL A 53 12.01 16.81 15.68
N THR A 54 11.52 17.97 16.12
CA THR A 54 12.34 19.05 16.70
C THR A 54 13.12 18.57 17.91
N GLN A 55 12.45 17.89 18.85
CA GLN A 55 13.10 17.38 20.05
C GLN A 55 14.13 16.29 19.72
N CYS A 56 13.82 15.35 18.82
CA CYS A 56 14.75 14.32 18.39
C CYS A 56 16.02 14.91 17.76
N LYS A 57 15.89 15.96 16.93
CA LYS A 57 17.04 16.67 16.35
C LYS A 57 17.90 17.32 17.43
N ALA A 58 17.28 18.01 18.40
CA ALA A 58 17.98 18.65 19.51
C ALA A 58 18.74 17.60 20.35
N ASP A 59 18.08 16.49 20.67
CA ASP A 59 18.62 15.37 21.43
C ASP A 59 19.80 14.66 20.74
N ALA A 60 19.71 14.46 19.43
CA ALA A 60 20.81 13.90 18.63
C ALA A 60 22.01 14.86 18.61
N THR A 61 21.75 16.15 18.35
CA THR A 61 22.80 17.18 18.30
C THR A 61 23.52 17.32 19.64
N ALA A 62 22.80 17.32 20.77
CA ALA A 62 23.37 17.41 22.10
C ALA A 62 24.30 16.23 22.45
N ARG A 63 24.09 15.08 21.80
CA ARG A 63 24.92 13.87 21.95
C ARG A 63 26.00 13.73 20.88
N GLY A 64 26.14 14.71 19.99
CA GLY A 64 27.12 14.68 18.89
C GLY A 64 26.75 13.77 17.73
N TYR A 65 25.48 13.36 17.60
CA TYR A 65 25.00 12.54 16.50
C TYR A 65 24.43 13.37 15.34
N GLY A 66 24.54 12.81 14.12
CA GLY A 66 23.72 13.24 12.99
C GLY A 66 22.24 12.91 13.23
N TYR A 67 21.34 13.57 12.51
CA TYR A 67 19.91 13.29 12.57
C TYR A 67 19.30 13.34 11.18
N GLU A 68 18.56 12.30 10.84
CA GLU A 68 17.83 12.17 9.58
C GLU A 68 16.44 11.58 9.87
N VAL A 69 15.42 12.10 9.17
CA VAL A 69 14.09 11.53 9.03
C VAL A 69 13.99 10.91 7.63
N PRO A 70 14.32 9.62 7.45
CA PRO A 70 14.41 9.03 6.11
C PRO A 70 13.05 8.90 5.42
N PHE A 71 11.97 8.80 6.19
CA PHE A 71 10.59 8.74 5.72
C PHE A 71 9.62 9.03 6.87
N VAL A 72 8.35 9.25 6.52
CA VAL A 72 7.22 9.16 7.44
C VAL A 72 6.38 7.94 7.07
N ASP A 73 6.11 7.07 8.04
CA ASP A 73 5.26 5.90 7.86
C ASP A 73 3.78 6.32 7.94
N TRP A 74 3.00 5.98 6.90
CA TRP A 74 1.63 6.46 6.72
C TRP A 74 0.66 5.30 6.48
N ILE A 75 0.00 4.88 7.57
CA ILE A 75 -1.07 3.88 7.55
C ILE A 75 -2.38 4.59 7.88
N GLN A 76 -3.10 5.01 6.85
CA GLN A 76 -4.38 5.72 6.96
C GLN A 76 -5.19 5.55 5.68
N GLY A 77 -6.49 5.81 5.75
CA GLY A 77 -7.38 5.92 4.59
C GLY A 77 -8.81 5.54 4.93
N GLU A 78 -9.00 4.69 5.95
CA GLU A 78 -10.29 4.09 6.31
C GLU A 78 -11.33 5.13 6.71
N ALA A 79 -10.91 6.18 7.41
CA ALA A 79 -11.79 7.30 7.77
C ALA A 79 -12.21 8.15 6.55
N ASN A 80 -11.47 8.06 5.45
CA ASN A 80 -11.73 8.77 4.18
C ASN A 80 -12.40 7.87 3.13
N THR A 81 -12.84 6.65 3.47
CA THR A 81 -13.41 5.66 2.56
C THR A 81 -14.43 6.24 1.56
N ASN A 82 -15.31 7.14 2.03
CA ASN A 82 -16.40 7.74 1.25
C ASN A 82 -16.02 9.05 0.54
N GLY A 83 -14.72 9.39 0.48
CA GLY A 83 -14.23 10.57 -0.21
C GLY A 83 -14.53 10.52 -1.71
N SER A 84 -14.77 11.68 -2.32
CA SER A 84 -14.91 11.81 -3.77
C SER A 84 -13.58 11.55 -4.47
N GLN A 85 -13.64 11.13 -5.73
CA GLN A 85 -12.46 10.97 -6.57
C GLN A 85 -11.57 12.23 -6.56
N GLY A 86 -10.27 12.03 -6.46
CA GLY A 86 -9.21 13.05 -6.40
C GLY A 86 -9.04 13.71 -5.02
N ALA A 87 -9.99 13.55 -4.10
CA ALA A 87 -9.94 14.25 -2.82
C ALA A 87 -8.85 13.70 -1.89
N TYR A 88 -8.63 12.39 -1.89
CA TYR A 88 -7.60 11.77 -1.04
C TYR A 88 -6.21 12.01 -1.61
N LEU A 89 -6.04 11.89 -2.94
CA LEU A 89 -4.80 12.21 -3.65
C LEU A 89 -4.37 13.66 -3.39
N THR A 90 -5.29 14.62 -3.54
CA THR A 90 -5.00 16.03 -3.28
C THR A 90 -4.53 16.26 -1.84
N ALA A 91 -5.18 15.61 -0.88
CA ALA A 91 -4.81 15.70 0.53
C ALA A 91 -3.44 15.03 0.82
N LEU A 92 -3.13 13.90 0.19
CA LEU A 92 -1.83 13.23 0.28
C LEU A 92 -0.70 14.12 -0.25
N LEU A 93 -0.87 14.71 -1.44
CA LEU A 93 0.11 15.61 -2.07
C LEU A 93 0.40 16.82 -1.18
N LEU A 94 -0.64 17.41 -0.59
CA LEU A 94 -0.49 18.52 0.33
C LEU A 94 0.24 18.09 1.62
N LEU A 95 -0.19 16.99 2.25
CA LEU A 95 0.45 16.45 3.46
C LEU A 95 1.94 16.17 3.25
N GLN A 96 2.32 15.54 2.13
CA GLN A 96 3.72 15.24 1.83
C GLN A 96 4.55 16.51 1.63
N THR A 97 3.97 17.53 0.98
CA THR A 97 4.61 18.83 0.77
C THR A 97 4.81 19.58 2.09
N ASP A 98 3.79 19.59 2.94
CA ASP A 98 3.83 20.21 4.26
C ASP A 98 4.87 19.53 5.16
N LEU A 99 4.86 18.19 5.25
CA LEU A 99 5.82 17.42 6.03
C LEU A 99 7.25 17.62 5.52
N THR A 100 7.46 17.60 4.19
CA THR A 100 8.78 17.87 3.60
C THR A 100 9.28 19.26 3.98
N THR A 101 8.41 20.27 3.92
CA THR A 101 8.77 21.65 4.24
C THR A 101 9.14 21.78 5.72
N ASP A 102 8.27 21.35 6.62
CA ASP A 102 8.42 21.60 8.06
C ASP A 102 9.51 20.69 8.68
N ILE A 103 9.59 19.42 8.29
CA ILE A 103 10.68 18.52 8.72
C ILE A 103 11.99 18.92 8.06
N GLY A 104 11.98 19.36 6.80
CA GLY A 104 13.16 19.85 6.08
C GLY A 104 13.77 21.08 6.75
N ALA A 105 12.94 21.99 7.26
CA ALA A 105 13.40 23.16 8.03
C ALA A 105 14.14 22.78 9.34
N ILE A 106 13.81 21.62 9.93
CA ILE A 106 14.44 21.12 11.16
C ILE A 106 15.68 20.26 10.87
N SER A 107 15.56 19.35 9.91
CA SER A 107 16.56 18.31 9.60
C SER A 107 17.62 18.76 8.60
N GLY A 108 17.30 19.75 7.75
CA GLY A 108 18.10 20.13 6.57
C GLY A 108 17.87 19.25 5.35
N GLN A 109 16.93 18.30 5.40
CA GLN A 109 16.66 17.39 4.29
C GLN A 109 15.74 18.02 3.23
N PRO A 110 16.01 17.84 1.93
CA PRO A 110 15.23 18.46 0.87
C PRO A 110 13.93 17.72 0.53
N ASN A 111 13.78 16.48 0.98
CA ASN A 111 12.63 15.63 0.68
C ASN A 111 12.40 14.61 1.78
N ILE A 112 11.15 14.48 2.21
CA ILE A 112 10.70 13.48 3.18
C ILE A 112 9.60 12.64 2.50
N PRO A 113 9.93 11.41 2.04
CA PRO A 113 8.94 10.55 1.42
C PRO A 113 7.95 9.98 2.44
N LEU A 114 6.73 9.71 1.99
CA LEU A 114 5.76 8.91 2.73
C LEU A 114 5.87 7.45 2.30
N VAL A 115 6.10 6.53 3.25
CA VAL A 115 5.92 5.09 3.04
C VAL A 115 4.49 4.76 3.45
N LEU A 116 3.67 4.31 2.50
CA LEU A 116 2.25 4.06 2.70
C LEU A 116 1.83 2.66 2.27
N CYS A 117 0.64 2.24 2.70
CA CYS A 117 -0.03 1.06 2.17
C CYS A 117 -1.41 1.42 1.63
N GLN A 118 -1.98 0.57 0.77
CA GLN A 118 -3.37 0.72 0.36
C GLN A 118 -4.30 0.17 1.43
N MET A 119 -5.28 0.96 1.88
CA MET A 119 -6.35 0.44 2.74
C MET A 119 -7.19 -0.64 2.02
N SER A 120 -7.72 -1.61 2.76
CA SER A 120 -8.43 -2.77 2.17
C SER A 120 -9.75 -3.14 2.85
N SER A 121 -10.26 -2.28 3.73
CA SER A 121 -11.43 -2.54 4.57
C SER A 121 -12.62 -1.63 4.26
N TRP A 122 -12.67 -1.01 3.08
CA TRP A 122 -13.75 -0.04 2.74
C TRP A 122 -15.14 -0.66 2.80
N THR A 123 -15.26 -1.96 2.52
CA THR A 123 -16.53 -2.69 2.52
C THR A 123 -17.26 -2.66 3.86
N THR A 124 -16.52 -2.52 4.96
CA THR A 124 -17.07 -2.35 6.32
C THR A 124 -17.87 -1.06 6.50
N LYS A 125 -17.74 -0.09 5.58
CA LYS A 125 -18.52 1.15 5.53
C LYS A 125 -19.76 1.05 4.64
N ASN A 126 -20.20 -0.18 4.31
CA ASN A 126 -21.35 -0.46 3.45
C ASN A 126 -21.24 0.12 2.03
N VAL A 127 -20.02 0.12 1.48
CA VAL A 127 -19.74 0.51 0.09
C VAL A 127 -19.02 -0.61 -0.64
N THR A 128 -19.21 -0.72 -1.96
CA THR A 128 -18.56 -1.76 -2.77
C THR A 128 -17.19 -1.34 -3.30
N THR A 129 -16.95 -0.04 -3.43
CA THR A 129 -15.73 0.56 -4.00
C THR A 129 -15.25 1.73 -3.14
N SER A 130 -13.99 2.10 -3.29
CA SER A 130 -13.42 3.32 -2.72
C SER A 130 -12.29 3.83 -3.61
N TYR A 131 -12.19 5.15 -3.78
CA TYR A 131 -11.09 5.76 -4.54
C TYR A 131 -9.77 5.78 -3.76
N VAL A 132 -9.82 5.79 -2.42
CA VAL A 132 -8.67 5.93 -1.52
C VAL A 132 -7.51 4.97 -1.86
N PRO A 133 -7.70 3.63 -1.93
CA PRO A 133 -6.59 2.72 -2.24
C PRO A 133 -6.01 2.96 -3.63
N HIS A 134 -6.82 3.29 -4.62
CA HIS A 134 -6.34 3.62 -5.97
C HIS A 134 -5.51 4.90 -5.98
N GLU A 135 -5.95 5.92 -5.25
CA GLU A 135 -5.24 7.20 -5.10
C GLU A 135 -3.93 7.06 -4.30
N GLN A 136 -3.85 6.11 -3.36
CA GLN A 136 -2.61 5.74 -2.68
C GLN A 136 -1.58 5.13 -3.63
N LEU A 137 -2.00 4.23 -4.52
CA LEU A 137 -1.13 3.70 -5.57
C LEU A 137 -0.76 4.78 -6.59
N GLN A 138 -1.73 5.59 -7.01
CA GLN A 138 -1.52 6.68 -7.97
C GLN A 138 -0.45 7.66 -7.47
N ALA A 139 -0.53 8.09 -6.21
CA ALA A 139 0.47 8.97 -5.61
C ALA A 139 1.89 8.38 -5.71
N ALA A 140 2.05 7.08 -5.42
CA ALA A 140 3.34 6.39 -5.50
C ALA A 140 3.85 6.22 -6.94
N LEU A 141 2.99 5.93 -7.91
CA LEU A 141 3.41 5.77 -9.30
C LEU A 141 3.75 7.09 -9.99
N GLU A 142 2.97 8.15 -9.72
CA GLU A 142 3.18 9.47 -10.33
C GLU A 142 4.28 10.27 -9.63
N ASN A 143 4.56 9.99 -8.36
CA ASN A 143 5.55 10.72 -7.56
C ASN A 143 6.46 9.75 -6.75
N PRO A 144 7.22 8.85 -7.41
CA PRO A 144 7.93 7.74 -6.75
C PRO A 144 9.09 8.16 -5.84
N THR A 145 9.52 9.42 -5.89
CA THR A 145 10.51 9.97 -4.92
C THR A 145 9.85 10.53 -3.67
N LYS A 146 8.53 10.73 -3.67
CA LYS A 146 7.74 11.35 -2.59
C LYS A 146 6.81 10.37 -1.90
N PHE A 147 6.34 9.35 -2.60
CA PHE A 147 5.42 8.35 -2.07
C PHE A 147 5.91 6.96 -2.45
N ILE A 148 5.94 6.07 -1.47
CA ILE A 148 6.35 4.69 -1.62
C ILE A 148 5.18 3.81 -1.17
N CYS A 149 4.54 3.13 -2.10
CA CYS A 149 3.49 2.17 -1.76
C CYS A 149 4.13 0.81 -1.45
N ALA A 150 4.03 0.38 -0.20
CA ALA A 150 4.50 -0.93 0.25
C ALA A 150 3.65 -2.07 -0.33
N GLY A 151 2.34 -1.83 -0.49
CA GLY A 151 1.38 -2.79 -1.03
C GLY A 151 -0.01 -2.65 -0.41
N PRO A 152 -0.97 -3.52 -0.78
CA PRO A 152 -2.28 -3.59 -0.16
C PRO A 152 -2.25 -4.41 1.13
N LYS A 153 -3.25 -4.22 1.99
CA LYS A 153 -3.36 -4.95 3.26
C LYS A 153 -4.48 -5.99 3.32
N TYR A 154 -5.14 -6.31 2.20
CA TYR A 154 -6.24 -7.29 2.17
C TYR A 154 -5.83 -8.70 2.59
N TRP A 155 -4.55 -9.03 2.50
CA TRP A 155 -4.03 -10.37 2.79
C TRP A 155 -3.72 -10.59 4.28
N LEU A 156 -3.81 -9.53 5.10
CA LEU A 156 -3.45 -9.56 6.51
C LEU A 156 -4.60 -10.04 7.39
N ASP A 157 -4.27 -10.57 8.57
CA ASP A 157 -5.26 -11.04 9.54
C ASP A 157 -5.93 -9.85 10.29
N TYR A 158 -7.25 -9.75 10.17
CA TYR A 158 -8.09 -8.74 10.84
C TYR A 158 -8.78 -9.30 12.08
N HIS A 159 -9.10 -8.39 13.02
CA HIS A 159 -10.07 -8.66 14.08
C HIS A 159 -11.48 -8.87 13.50
N THR A 160 -12.41 -9.32 14.34
CA THR A 160 -13.81 -9.60 13.95
C THR A 160 -14.57 -8.38 13.46
N ASP A 161 -14.05 -7.16 13.67
CA ASP A 161 -14.60 -5.92 13.11
C ASP A 161 -14.25 -5.72 11.62
N GLY A 162 -13.29 -6.48 11.07
CA GLY A 162 -12.86 -6.38 9.68
C GLY A 162 -12.14 -5.08 9.32
N VAL A 163 -11.78 -4.25 10.30
CA VAL A 163 -11.14 -2.93 10.13
C VAL A 163 -9.74 -2.91 10.76
N HIS A 164 -9.59 -3.45 11.96
CA HIS A 164 -8.33 -3.44 12.69
C HIS A 164 -7.57 -4.75 12.50
N LEU A 165 -6.25 -4.66 12.39
CA LEU A 165 -5.39 -5.83 12.25
C LEU A 165 -5.20 -6.52 13.60
N THR A 166 -5.09 -7.84 13.57
CA THR A 166 -4.62 -8.62 14.72
C THR A 166 -3.15 -8.32 15.03
N GLY A 167 -2.61 -8.87 16.13
CA GLY A 167 -1.18 -8.80 16.41
C GLY A 167 -0.34 -9.40 15.27
N LYS A 168 -0.72 -10.58 14.77
CA LYS A 168 -0.06 -11.22 13.63
C LYS A 168 -0.13 -10.36 12.36
N GLY A 169 -1.31 -9.86 12.02
CA GLY A 169 -1.48 -8.96 10.87
C GLY A 169 -0.66 -7.68 11.00
N SER A 170 -0.55 -7.12 12.20
CA SER A 170 0.26 -5.92 12.46
C SER A 170 1.76 -6.18 12.29
N VAL A 171 2.24 -7.36 12.71
CA VAL A 171 3.64 -7.74 12.52
C VAL A 171 3.97 -7.88 11.03
N GLN A 172 3.11 -8.57 10.29
CA GLN A 172 3.28 -8.77 8.85
C GLN A 172 3.18 -7.44 8.08
N LEU A 173 2.31 -6.50 8.51
CA LEU A 173 2.29 -5.14 7.97
C LEU A 173 3.62 -4.42 8.21
N GLY A 174 4.16 -4.50 9.42
CA GLY A 174 5.46 -3.91 9.75
C GLY A 174 6.61 -4.49 8.91
N ALA A 175 6.61 -5.80 8.63
CA ALA A 175 7.59 -6.44 7.76
C ALA A 175 7.46 -5.97 6.29
N MET A 176 6.22 -5.84 5.79
CA MET A 176 5.95 -5.28 4.46
C MET A 176 6.45 -3.83 4.34
N HIS A 177 6.15 -2.98 5.32
CA HIS A 177 6.65 -1.61 5.35
C HIS A 177 8.17 -1.53 5.49
N ARG A 178 8.78 -2.47 6.22
CA ARG A 178 10.26 -2.55 6.37
C ARG A 178 10.92 -2.77 5.03
N ALA A 179 10.42 -3.67 4.19
CA ALA A 179 11.00 -3.91 2.86
C ALA A 179 11.03 -2.62 2.02
N ALA A 180 9.93 -1.88 2.00
CA ALA A 180 9.84 -0.60 1.31
C ALA A 180 10.74 0.48 1.95
N ALA A 181 10.73 0.61 3.27
CA ALA A 181 11.54 1.57 4.02
C ALA A 181 13.05 1.30 3.89
N ALA A 182 13.47 0.04 3.85
CA ALA A 182 14.87 -0.35 3.66
C ALA A 182 15.39 0.12 2.29
N ALA A 183 14.57 0.05 1.24
CA ALA A 183 14.93 0.61 -0.06
C ALA A 183 15.13 2.14 0.02
N VAL A 184 14.23 2.86 0.71
CA VAL A 184 14.35 4.31 0.91
C VAL A 184 15.63 4.68 1.67
N ILE A 185 15.91 4.00 2.79
CA ILE A 185 17.12 4.20 3.60
C ILE A 185 18.37 3.94 2.75
N ALA A 186 18.36 2.89 1.93
CA ALA A 186 19.43 2.55 1.00
C ALA A 186 19.50 3.46 -0.24
N ARG A 187 18.69 4.52 -0.34
CA ARG A 187 18.59 5.44 -1.49
C ARG A 187 18.24 4.74 -2.80
N LYS A 188 17.46 3.66 -2.73
CA LYS A 188 16.95 2.89 -3.86
C LYS A 188 15.46 3.19 -4.09
N THR A 189 14.99 2.95 -5.30
CA THR A 189 13.57 3.00 -5.63
C THR A 189 12.88 1.73 -5.16
N TRP A 190 11.63 1.88 -4.70
CA TRP A 190 10.72 0.77 -4.46
C TRP A 190 9.43 0.97 -5.27
N LEU A 191 8.96 -0.10 -5.90
CA LEU A 191 7.64 -0.16 -6.54
C LEU A 191 6.93 -1.42 -6.01
N PRO A 192 5.62 -1.38 -5.73
CA PRO A 192 4.89 -2.54 -5.24
C PRO A 192 4.65 -3.57 -6.35
N THR A 193 3.96 -4.67 -6.05
CA THR A 193 3.39 -5.53 -7.09
C THR A 193 2.18 -4.83 -7.72
N TYR A 194 2.27 -4.42 -8.99
CA TYR A 194 1.17 -3.75 -9.70
C TYR A 194 1.17 -4.09 -11.19
N CYS A 195 0.01 -3.96 -11.83
CA CYS A 195 -0.11 -4.15 -13.27
C CYS A 195 0.44 -2.91 -14.00
N THR A 196 1.42 -3.11 -14.85
CA THR A 196 2.09 -2.06 -15.64
C THR A 196 1.40 -1.83 -16.97
N LYS A 197 0.76 -2.86 -17.52
CA LYS A 197 0.15 -2.81 -18.86
C LYS A 197 -0.98 -3.83 -19.01
N ALA A 198 -2.04 -3.45 -19.72
CA ALA A 198 -3.09 -4.35 -20.18
C ALA A 198 -3.33 -4.18 -21.68
N VAL A 199 -3.27 -5.27 -22.45
CA VAL A 199 -3.48 -5.26 -23.91
C VAL A 199 -4.51 -6.31 -24.29
N ARG A 200 -5.49 -5.95 -25.12
CA ARG A 200 -6.51 -6.88 -25.61
C ARG A 200 -6.29 -7.28 -27.07
N SER A 201 -6.46 -8.57 -27.35
CA SER A 201 -6.60 -9.12 -28.70
C SER A 201 -7.81 -10.05 -28.75
N GLY A 202 -8.88 -9.61 -29.43
CA GLY A 202 -10.15 -10.34 -29.46
C GLY A 202 -10.74 -10.52 -28.05
N VAL A 203 -10.88 -11.77 -27.62
CA VAL A 203 -11.38 -12.17 -26.28
C VAL A 203 -10.27 -12.31 -25.24
N VAL A 204 -9.01 -12.15 -25.62
CA VAL A 204 -7.86 -12.33 -24.74
C VAL A 204 -7.35 -10.99 -24.26
N VAL A 205 -7.13 -10.84 -22.95
CA VAL A 205 -6.44 -9.67 -22.37
C VAL A 205 -5.17 -10.15 -21.70
N THR A 206 -4.02 -9.58 -22.06
CA THR A 206 -2.73 -9.86 -21.44
C THR A 206 -2.37 -8.71 -20.51
N LEU A 207 -2.22 -9.03 -19.23
CA LEU A 207 -1.74 -8.12 -18.19
C LEU A 207 -0.24 -8.37 -17.97
N SER A 208 0.54 -7.31 -17.84
CA SER A 208 1.95 -7.36 -17.43
C SER A 208 2.10 -6.76 -16.04
N PHE A 209 2.90 -7.37 -15.18
CA PHE A 209 3.11 -6.92 -13.80
C PHE A 209 4.56 -6.57 -13.52
N HIS A 210 4.75 -5.51 -12.72
CA HIS A 210 5.95 -5.34 -11.92
C HIS A 210 5.81 -6.17 -10.64
N THR A 211 6.89 -6.82 -10.22
CA THR A 211 7.02 -7.50 -8.91
C THR A 211 8.31 -7.03 -8.23
N PRO A 212 8.28 -6.68 -6.94
CA PRO A 212 9.50 -6.25 -6.23
C PRO A 212 10.50 -7.40 -6.08
N VAL A 213 10.04 -8.63 -5.82
CA VAL A 213 10.89 -9.79 -5.61
C VAL A 213 10.45 -10.99 -6.45
N GLY A 214 11.29 -11.37 -7.40
CA GLY A 214 11.10 -12.60 -8.19
C GLY A 214 9.85 -12.59 -9.07
N ALA A 215 9.23 -13.75 -9.26
CA ALA A 215 8.16 -13.95 -10.23
C ALA A 215 6.77 -13.67 -9.65
N LEU A 216 5.81 -13.31 -10.51
CA LEU A 216 4.40 -13.26 -10.17
C LEU A 216 3.85 -14.68 -9.97
N VAL A 217 3.10 -14.88 -8.90
CA VAL A 217 2.58 -16.19 -8.48
C VAL A 217 1.11 -16.08 -8.16
N ARG A 218 0.37 -17.14 -8.50
CA ARG A 218 -1.00 -17.38 -8.01
C ARG A 218 -0.90 -17.97 -6.61
N ASP A 219 -1.56 -17.34 -5.64
CA ASP A 219 -1.69 -17.83 -4.28
C ASP A 219 -3.14 -17.77 -3.82
N THR A 220 -3.82 -18.92 -3.93
CA THR A 220 -5.20 -19.10 -3.43
C THR A 220 -5.23 -19.78 -2.06
N ALA A 221 -4.07 -20.06 -1.45
CA ALA A 221 -3.96 -20.72 -0.15
C ALA A 221 -3.93 -19.69 0.98
N ASN A 222 -3.19 -18.59 0.79
CA ASN A 222 -3.10 -17.50 1.78
C ASN A 222 -4.20 -16.45 1.61
N VAL A 223 -4.76 -16.31 0.40
CA VAL A 223 -5.90 -15.43 0.10
C VAL A 223 -6.93 -16.22 -0.70
N THR A 224 -8.16 -16.34 -0.18
CA THR A 224 -9.23 -17.08 -0.85
C THR A 224 -9.60 -16.40 -2.16
N ASP A 225 -9.71 -17.14 -3.26
CA ASP A 225 -10.11 -16.58 -4.56
C ASP A 225 -11.51 -15.95 -4.50
N PRO A 226 -11.66 -14.62 -4.72
CA PRO A 226 -12.98 -13.99 -4.84
C PRO A 226 -13.62 -14.24 -6.21
N GLY A 227 -12.97 -15.00 -7.08
CA GLY A 227 -13.32 -15.23 -8.47
C GLY A 227 -12.28 -14.62 -9.40
N ASN A 228 -11.82 -15.39 -10.39
CA ASN A 228 -10.86 -14.95 -11.41
C ASN A 228 -9.60 -14.30 -10.83
N LEU A 229 -9.10 -14.76 -9.67
CA LEU A 229 -7.95 -14.19 -8.96
C LEU A 229 -8.14 -12.74 -8.51
N GLY A 230 -9.39 -12.28 -8.39
CA GLY A 230 -9.71 -10.88 -8.09
C GLY A 230 -9.61 -9.95 -9.30
N LEU A 231 -9.67 -10.49 -10.52
CA LEU A 231 -9.60 -9.74 -11.77
C LEU A 231 -10.97 -9.66 -12.42
N ARG A 232 -11.37 -8.46 -12.87
CA ARG A 232 -12.63 -8.24 -13.59
C ARG A 232 -12.46 -7.37 -14.81
N TRP A 233 -13.26 -7.64 -15.83
CA TRP A 233 -13.41 -6.77 -17.00
C TRP A 233 -14.36 -5.62 -16.68
N ILE A 234 -14.07 -4.44 -17.23
CA ILE A 234 -14.86 -3.23 -17.09
C ILE A 234 -14.93 -2.54 -18.45
N ASP A 235 -16.13 -2.17 -18.87
CA ASP A 235 -16.36 -1.24 -19.98
C ASP A 235 -17.68 -0.49 -19.73
N SER A 236 -18.05 0.42 -20.63
CA SER A 236 -19.24 1.25 -20.48
C SER A 236 -20.58 0.49 -20.53
N THR A 237 -20.61 -0.77 -20.98
CA THR A 237 -21.85 -1.54 -21.20
C THR A 237 -21.86 -2.92 -20.52
N SER A 238 -20.81 -3.25 -19.76
CA SER A 238 -20.57 -4.59 -19.21
C SER A 238 -20.63 -5.68 -20.30
N SER A 239 -20.01 -5.42 -21.46
CA SER A 239 -20.23 -6.23 -22.67
C SER A 239 -19.61 -7.64 -22.64
N ALA A 240 -18.72 -7.91 -21.69
CA ALA A 240 -18.10 -9.22 -21.49
C ALA A 240 -17.78 -9.47 -20.01
N THR A 241 -17.54 -10.73 -19.65
CA THR A 241 -17.11 -11.18 -18.33
C THR A 241 -15.81 -11.97 -18.43
N VAL A 242 -15.03 -12.04 -17.35
CA VAL A 242 -13.83 -12.89 -17.29
C VAL A 242 -14.25 -14.33 -17.02
N LEU A 243 -13.84 -15.25 -17.90
CA LEU A 243 -14.06 -16.69 -17.77
C LEU A 243 -12.90 -17.41 -17.08
N SER A 244 -11.67 -16.94 -17.31
CA SER A 244 -10.47 -17.51 -16.69
C SER A 244 -9.36 -16.48 -16.58
N ALA A 245 -8.50 -16.67 -15.58
CA ALA A 245 -7.27 -15.94 -15.37
C ALA A 245 -6.12 -16.92 -15.14
N GLN A 246 -5.08 -16.84 -15.97
CA GLN A 246 -3.91 -17.71 -15.91
C GLN A 246 -2.65 -16.86 -15.69
N VAL A 247 -1.91 -17.15 -14.62
CA VAL A 247 -0.56 -16.61 -14.42
C VAL A 247 0.39 -17.37 -15.34
N ASN A 248 1.14 -16.64 -16.16
CA ASN A 248 2.11 -17.20 -17.09
C ASN A 248 3.54 -16.88 -16.65
N GLY A 249 4.52 -17.40 -17.38
CA GLY A 249 5.90 -16.94 -17.28
C GLY A 249 6.03 -15.43 -17.56
N ASN A 250 7.15 -14.84 -17.15
CA ASN A 250 7.49 -13.42 -17.37
C ASN A 250 6.53 -12.41 -16.69
N ASN A 251 5.95 -12.74 -15.54
CA ASN A 251 5.08 -11.83 -14.77
C ASN A 251 3.86 -11.32 -15.54
N THR A 252 3.26 -12.20 -16.34
CA THR A 252 2.04 -11.87 -17.08
C THR A 252 0.84 -12.67 -16.59
N VAL A 253 -0.35 -12.11 -16.77
CA VAL A 253 -1.62 -12.81 -16.56
C VAL A 253 -2.45 -12.74 -17.83
N THR A 254 -2.91 -13.88 -18.33
CA THR A 254 -3.84 -13.96 -19.45
C THR A 254 -5.26 -14.10 -18.92
N LEU A 255 -6.12 -13.15 -19.28
CA LEU A 255 -7.57 -13.24 -19.10
C LEU A 255 -8.22 -13.75 -20.38
N THR A 256 -9.15 -14.68 -20.25
CA THR A 256 -10.08 -15.04 -21.34
C THR A 256 -11.46 -14.47 -21.03
N LEU A 257 -12.03 -13.71 -21.96
CA LEU A 257 -13.34 -13.10 -21.84
C LEU A 257 -14.44 -13.95 -22.48
N SER A 258 -15.69 -13.78 -22.05
CA SER A 258 -16.85 -14.52 -22.56
C SER A 258 -17.26 -14.18 -23.98
N GLY A 259 -16.79 -13.04 -24.50
CA GLY A 259 -17.01 -12.58 -25.86
C GLY A 259 -16.08 -11.40 -26.16
N VAL A 260 -16.09 -10.94 -27.42
CA VAL A 260 -15.32 -9.76 -27.81
C VAL A 260 -16.01 -8.52 -27.21
N PRO A 261 -15.34 -7.75 -26.33
CA PRO A 261 -15.95 -6.56 -25.73
C PRO A 261 -16.30 -5.50 -26.77
N THR A 262 -17.44 -4.85 -26.59
CA THR A 262 -17.98 -3.80 -27.46
C THR A 262 -18.18 -2.46 -26.74
N GLY A 263 -18.08 -2.43 -25.41
CA GLY A 263 -18.20 -1.21 -24.62
C GLY A 263 -16.98 -0.30 -24.75
N ALA A 264 -17.19 1.00 -24.52
CA ALA A 264 -16.14 2.02 -24.48
C ALA A 264 -15.39 2.00 -23.14
N ASN A 265 -14.22 2.67 -23.10
CA ASN A 265 -13.35 2.79 -21.92
C ASN A 265 -12.99 1.42 -21.30
N PRO A 266 -12.42 0.49 -22.07
CA PRO A 266 -12.09 -0.84 -21.57
C PRO A 266 -11.02 -0.75 -20.47
N ARG A 267 -11.28 -1.39 -19.33
CA ARG A 267 -10.38 -1.45 -18.18
C ARG A 267 -10.39 -2.84 -17.55
N VAL A 268 -9.34 -3.13 -16.79
CA VAL A 268 -9.29 -4.27 -15.88
C VAL A 268 -9.22 -3.76 -14.44
N GLY A 269 -10.14 -4.26 -13.61
CA GLY A 269 -10.11 -4.08 -12.16
C GLY A 269 -9.32 -5.22 -11.50
N ILE A 270 -8.46 -4.88 -10.56
CA ILE A 270 -7.62 -5.79 -9.76
C ILE A 270 -7.93 -5.49 -8.30
N ALA A 271 -8.58 -6.45 -7.62
CA ALA A 271 -9.03 -6.29 -6.23
C ALA A 271 -9.82 -4.98 -5.98
N ASP A 272 -10.47 -4.42 -7.00
CA ASP A 272 -11.00 -3.05 -6.97
C ASP A 272 -12.42 -2.94 -6.43
N ILE A 273 -13.10 -4.08 -6.28
CA ILE A 273 -14.47 -4.18 -5.80
C ILE A 273 -14.60 -5.24 -4.71
N GLY A 274 -15.48 -5.00 -3.76
CA GLY A 274 -15.89 -5.97 -2.75
C GLY A 274 -17.40 -5.98 -2.52
N ILE A 275 -17.84 -6.83 -1.59
CA ILE A 275 -19.25 -6.95 -1.21
C ILE A 275 -19.53 -5.92 -0.11
N SER A 276 -20.57 -5.10 -0.29
CA SER A 276 -20.99 -4.12 0.72
C SER A 276 -21.30 -4.81 2.06
N GLY A 277 -20.74 -4.29 3.15
CA GLY A 277 -20.89 -4.85 4.49
C GLY A 277 -19.94 -6.01 4.82
N ALA A 278 -19.19 -6.53 3.84
CA ALA A 278 -18.21 -7.58 4.11
C ALA A 278 -17.03 -7.07 4.94
N LEU A 279 -16.52 -7.92 5.82
CA LEU A 279 -15.30 -7.66 6.58
C LEU A 279 -14.08 -7.58 5.65
N GLY A 280 -13.07 -6.80 6.04
CA GLY A 280 -11.75 -6.84 5.40
C GLY A 280 -11.02 -8.16 5.64
N GLY A 281 -9.88 -8.33 4.98
CA GLY A 281 -9.00 -9.48 5.16
C GLY A 281 -9.09 -10.54 4.05
N PRO A 282 -8.34 -11.64 4.20
CA PRO A 282 -7.94 -12.52 3.11
C PRO A 282 -9.08 -13.41 2.57
N THR A 283 -10.23 -13.40 3.23
CA THR A 283 -11.34 -14.33 2.94
C THR A 283 -12.62 -13.64 2.45
N THR A 284 -12.88 -12.40 2.87
CA THR A 284 -14.15 -11.70 2.59
C THR A 284 -13.98 -10.35 1.90
N GLY A 285 -12.87 -9.65 2.14
CA GLY A 285 -12.64 -8.31 1.62
C GLY A 285 -12.35 -8.27 0.11
N PRO A 286 -12.27 -7.07 -0.49
CA PRO A 286 -11.70 -6.87 -1.81
C PRO A 286 -10.25 -7.35 -1.83
N ARG A 287 -9.91 -8.26 -2.75
CA ARG A 287 -8.60 -8.94 -2.74
C ARG A 287 -8.24 -9.51 -4.11
N SER A 288 -6.95 -9.79 -4.30
CA SER A 288 -6.44 -10.54 -5.45
C SER A 288 -5.59 -11.70 -4.94
N CYS A 289 -5.54 -12.78 -5.71
CA CYS A 289 -4.71 -13.95 -5.42
C CYS A 289 -3.34 -13.87 -6.11
N LEU A 290 -2.89 -12.66 -6.45
CA LEU A 290 -1.62 -12.43 -7.13
C LEU A 290 -0.64 -11.78 -6.16
N ARG A 291 0.56 -12.33 -6.10
CA ARG A 291 1.68 -11.79 -5.33
C ARG A 291 2.98 -12.09 -6.04
N ASP A 292 4.07 -11.48 -5.57
CA ASP A 292 5.40 -11.87 -5.99
C ASP A 292 5.87 -13.17 -5.31
N SER A 293 7.08 -13.63 -5.62
CA SER A 293 7.65 -14.89 -5.12
C SER A 293 8.62 -14.67 -3.95
N ASN A 294 8.40 -13.61 -3.16
CA ASN A 294 9.21 -13.34 -1.98
C ASN A 294 9.25 -14.54 -1.03
N THR A 295 10.41 -14.77 -0.41
CA THR A 295 10.62 -15.84 0.58
C THR A 295 11.06 -15.31 1.93
N GLU A 296 11.11 -14.00 2.11
CA GLU A 296 11.42 -13.42 3.42
C GLU A 296 10.37 -13.75 4.46
N LEU A 297 10.82 -13.80 5.72
CA LEU A 297 10.01 -14.07 6.89
C LEU A 297 9.96 -12.82 7.77
N ASP A 298 8.85 -12.64 8.48
CA ASP A 298 8.75 -11.72 9.59
C ASP A 298 9.58 -12.22 10.80
N VAL A 299 9.59 -11.45 11.89
CA VAL A 299 10.44 -11.77 13.04
C VAL A 299 9.97 -12.99 13.85
N PHE A 300 8.78 -13.51 13.58
CA PHE A 300 8.26 -14.73 14.17
C PHE A 300 8.35 -15.92 13.19
N GLY A 301 8.98 -15.74 12.03
CA GLY A 301 9.16 -16.79 11.04
C GLY A 301 7.95 -16.99 10.13
N ASN A 302 6.96 -16.09 10.13
CA ASN A 302 5.86 -16.18 9.17
C ASN A 302 6.25 -15.55 7.84
N PRO A 303 5.87 -16.12 6.70
CA PRO A 303 6.11 -15.48 5.42
C PRO A 303 5.31 -14.17 5.30
N PHE A 304 5.89 -13.21 4.60
CA PHE A 304 5.15 -12.06 4.06
C PHE A 304 5.46 -11.93 2.57
N TYR A 305 4.49 -11.45 1.80
CA TYR A 305 4.61 -11.35 0.35
C TYR A 305 4.20 -9.97 -0.14
N ASN A 306 4.65 -9.57 -1.33
CA ASN A 306 4.20 -8.34 -1.96
C ASN A 306 3.01 -8.64 -2.87
N TRP A 307 1.81 -8.42 -2.35
CA TRP A 307 0.54 -8.69 -3.02
C TRP A 307 0.19 -7.64 -4.07
N ALA A 308 -0.49 -8.05 -5.13
CA ALA A 308 -0.91 -7.16 -6.21
C ALA A 308 -1.86 -6.07 -5.69
N CYS A 309 -1.48 -4.81 -5.92
CA CYS A 309 -2.21 -3.64 -5.47
C CYS A 309 -3.66 -3.59 -5.98
N HIS A 310 -4.53 -2.93 -5.20
CA HIS A 310 -5.85 -2.50 -5.66
C HIS A 310 -5.67 -1.52 -6.84
N GLN A 311 -6.15 -1.88 -8.02
CA GLN A 311 -5.87 -1.11 -9.23
C GLN A 311 -7.03 -1.19 -10.22
N ILE A 312 -7.23 -0.10 -10.96
CA ILE A 312 -8.02 -0.10 -12.19
C ILE A 312 -7.09 0.39 -13.30
N ILE A 313 -6.85 -0.42 -14.31
CA ILE A 313 -5.93 -0.11 -15.41
C ILE A 313 -6.68 -0.06 -16.75
N SER A 314 -6.37 0.94 -17.58
CA SER A 314 -6.87 1.03 -18.95
C SER A 314 -6.31 -0.09 -19.83
N VAL A 315 -7.14 -0.57 -20.76
CA VAL A 315 -6.78 -1.61 -21.70
C VAL A 315 -6.54 -0.99 -23.07
N GLU A 316 -5.37 -1.28 -23.63
CA GLU A 316 -5.00 -0.95 -25.01
C GLU A 316 -5.55 -1.99 -26.01
#